data_AF-A0A150TLK5-F1
#
_entry.id   AF-A0A150TLK5-F1
#
_cell.length_a   1.000
_cell.length_b   1.000
_cell.length_c   1.000
_cell.angle_alpha   90.00
_cell.angle_beta   90.00
_cell.angle_gamma   90.00
#
_symmetry.space_group_name_H-M   'P 1'
#
loop_
_entity.id
_entity.type
_entity.pdbx_description
1 polymer ?
#
loop_
_entity_poly.entity_id
_entity_poly.type
_entity_poly.pdbx_seq_one_letter_code
_entity_poly.pdbx_strand_id
1 'polypeptide(L)'
;MSDSSAPLAIIFVGVVGIVVTQIVATRQANHQRDAFQARVEQEVNLRLQEALEVLTREDEAQAQAALQKARTTYETETEAARAEFDREEDERLRSLHQLQDGDTGRMREALEAALPLDLSVPCQVRFDVQYAHTISLELDVPEPSAIPTTEAKLLSSGKVTYKEKSEKRLREQYLRLVAGLAIRHASEALLNLPTCQVVEFRAFRTALDPSIGRPTRRMVLELSVDYPTLAPMTMDGIDPLMTLKHFSHRINVDRDRDLQPLGASIH
;
A
#
# COMPACT_ATOMS: atom_id res chain seq x y z
N MET A 1 130.62 -3.61 -41.40
CA MET A 1 129.69 -2.49 -41.69
C MET A 1 128.88 -2.92 -42.90
N SER A 2 127.56 -3.07 -42.95
CA SER A 2 126.42 -3.02 -42.02
C SER A 2 125.40 -4.00 -42.63
N ASP A 3 124.96 -5.04 -41.92
CA ASP A 3 123.72 -5.08 -41.13
C ASP A 3 122.42 -5.05 -41.98
N SER A 4 121.69 -6.18 -41.98
CA SER A 4 120.38 -6.35 -42.63
C SER A 4 119.47 -7.13 -41.68
N SER A 5 118.94 -6.41 -40.70
CA SER A 5 117.85 -6.85 -39.82
C SER A 5 116.54 -6.29 -40.37
N ALA A 6 115.63 -7.16 -40.85
CA ALA A 6 114.18 -6.98 -40.74
C ALA A 6 113.40 -8.18 -41.32
N PRO A 7 112.78 -9.03 -40.46
CA PRO A 7 111.48 -9.59 -40.83
C PRO A 7 110.49 -9.70 -39.66
N LEU A 8 110.53 -8.78 -38.68
CA LEU A 8 109.59 -8.77 -37.54
C LEU A 8 108.46 -7.72 -37.67
N ALA A 9 108.62 -6.69 -38.50
CA ALA A 9 107.62 -5.61 -38.62
C ALA A 9 106.41 -5.98 -39.51
N ILE A 10 106.56 -6.88 -40.49
CA ILE A 10 105.51 -7.18 -41.49
C ILE A 10 104.46 -8.16 -40.94
N ILE A 11 104.84 -9.08 -40.05
CA ILE A 11 103.91 -10.06 -39.46
C ILE A 11 102.97 -9.38 -38.44
N PHE A 12 103.46 -8.39 -37.70
CA PHE A 12 102.67 -7.67 -36.69
C PHE A 12 101.57 -6.79 -37.32
N VAL A 13 101.84 -6.17 -38.47
CA VAL A 13 100.86 -5.35 -39.22
C VAL A 13 99.74 -6.20 -39.83
N GLY A 14 100.08 -7.40 -40.34
CA GLY A 14 99.09 -8.32 -40.93
C GLY A 14 98.10 -8.91 -39.92
N VAL A 15 98.59 -9.33 -38.74
CA VAL A 15 97.74 -9.92 -37.68
C VAL A 15 96.84 -8.84 -37.05
N VAL A 16 97.36 -7.65 -36.80
CA VAL A 16 96.55 -6.51 -36.30
C VAL A 16 95.48 -6.11 -37.32
N GLY A 17 95.81 -6.09 -38.62
CA GLY A 17 94.84 -5.81 -39.69
C GLY A 17 93.68 -6.82 -39.73
N ILE A 18 93.96 -8.13 -39.63
CA ILE A 18 92.92 -9.18 -39.63
C ILE A 18 92.04 -9.10 -38.37
N VAL A 19 92.65 -8.87 -37.19
CA VAL A 19 91.91 -8.74 -35.92
C VAL A 19 91.03 -7.49 -35.92
N VAL A 20 91.52 -6.35 -36.43
CA VAL A 20 90.71 -5.12 -36.58
C VAL A 20 89.56 -5.35 -37.56
N THR A 21 89.79 -6.06 -38.67
CA THR A 21 88.75 -6.36 -39.66
C THR A 21 87.69 -7.31 -39.09
N GLN A 22 88.07 -8.32 -38.31
CA GLN A 22 87.14 -9.19 -37.58
C GLN A 22 86.36 -8.42 -36.51
N ILE A 23 86.99 -7.51 -35.76
CA ILE A 23 86.31 -6.67 -34.75
C ILE A 23 85.31 -5.72 -35.40
N VAL A 24 85.68 -5.10 -36.53
CA VAL A 24 84.79 -4.22 -37.31
C VAL A 24 83.62 -5.02 -37.90
N ALA A 25 83.87 -6.19 -38.49
CA ALA A 25 82.83 -7.06 -39.02
C ALA A 25 81.88 -7.57 -37.90
N THR A 26 82.40 -7.90 -36.73
CA THR A 26 81.60 -8.32 -35.56
C THR A 26 80.79 -7.16 -35.00
N ARG A 27 81.35 -5.94 -34.95
CA ARG A 27 80.60 -4.72 -34.60
C ARG A 27 79.51 -4.40 -35.60
N GLN A 28 79.77 -4.58 -36.89
CA GLN A 28 78.80 -4.33 -37.96
C GLN A 28 77.68 -5.37 -37.95
N ALA A 29 77.99 -6.64 -37.69
CA ALA A 29 77.01 -7.70 -37.49
C ALA A 29 76.18 -7.50 -36.21
N ASN A 30 76.80 -7.05 -35.12
CA ASN A 30 76.08 -6.69 -33.88
C ASN A 30 75.17 -5.48 -34.09
N HIS A 31 75.66 -4.42 -34.75
CA HIS A 31 74.82 -3.27 -35.09
C HIS A 31 73.66 -3.65 -36.03
N GLN A 32 73.86 -4.59 -36.95
CA GLN A 32 72.79 -5.11 -37.80
C GLN A 32 71.78 -5.95 -37.00
N ARG A 33 72.23 -6.75 -36.03
CA ARG A 33 71.36 -7.48 -35.09
C ARG A 33 70.56 -6.54 -34.20
N ASP A 34 71.20 -5.53 -33.63
CA ASP A 34 70.56 -4.55 -32.76
C ASP A 34 69.54 -3.72 -33.56
N ALA A 35 69.89 -3.33 -34.79
CA ALA A 35 68.96 -2.64 -35.69
C ALA A 35 67.79 -3.53 -36.14
N PHE A 36 68.02 -4.83 -36.32
CA PHE A 36 66.96 -5.80 -36.62
C PHE A 36 66.05 -6.03 -35.40
N GLN A 37 66.62 -6.19 -34.20
CA GLN A 37 65.85 -6.31 -32.96
C GLN A 37 65.03 -5.06 -32.68
N ALA A 38 65.60 -3.87 -32.86
CA ALA A 38 64.88 -2.61 -32.71
C ALA A 38 63.70 -2.48 -33.69
N ARG A 39 63.86 -2.93 -34.95
CA ARG A 39 62.76 -2.97 -35.93
C ARG A 39 61.66 -3.95 -35.54
N VAL A 40 62.04 -5.14 -35.05
CA VAL A 40 61.07 -6.15 -34.59
C VAL A 40 60.32 -5.65 -33.36
N GLU A 41 61.00 -5.04 -32.39
CA GLU A 41 60.38 -4.44 -31.20
C GLU A 41 59.45 -3.30 -31.58
N GLN A 42 59.84 -2.45 -32.53
CA GLN A 42 59.01 -1.34 -33.00
C GLN A 42 57.73 -1.85 -33.69
N GLU A 43 57.82 -2.89 -34.51
CA GLU A 43 56.67 -3.54 -35.14
C GLU A 43 55.75 -4.22 -34.11
N VAL A 44 56.33 -4.93 -33.12
CA VAL A 44 55.56 -5.57 -32.04
C VAL A 44 54.84 -4.53 -31.19
N ASN A 45 55.50 -3.43 -30.85
CA ASN A 45 54.89 -2.33 -30.09
C ASN A 45 53.77 -1.64 -30.87
N LEU A 46 53.92 -1.46 -32.18
CA LEU A 46 52.87 -0.91 -33.03
C LEU A 46 51.63 -1.82 -33.05
N ARG A 47 51.82 -3.12 -33.25
CA ARG A 47 50.71 -4.09 -33.21
C ARG A 47 50.04 -4.18 -31.85
N LEU A 48 50.81 -4.03 -30.77
CA LEU A 48 50.26 -4.02 -29.42
C LEU A 48 49.41 -2.76 -29.17
N GLN A 49 49.84 -1.60 -29.66
CA GLN A 49 49.05 -0.37 -29.61
C GLN A 49 47.75 -0.50 -30.42
N GLU A 50 47.83 -1.03 -31.64
CA GLU A 50 46.64 -1.29 -32.46
C GLU A 50 45.66 -2.25 -31.77
N ALA A 51 46.16 -3.35 -31.19
CA ALA A 51 45.33 -4.30 -30.46
C ALA A 51 44.69 -3.69 -29.19
N LEU A 52 45.43 -2.86 -28.45
CA LEU A 52 44.91 -2.12 -27.30
C LEU A 52 43.80 -1.13 -27.70
N GLU A 53 43.98 -0.38 -28.80
CA GLU A 53 42.95 0.53 -29.29
C GLU A 53 41.67 -0.19 -29.73
N VAL A 54 41.78 -1.39 -30.31
CA VAL A 54 40.62 -2.20 -30.68
C VAL A 54 39.88 -2.68 -29.44
N LEU A 55 40.61 -3.21 -28.44
CA LEU A 55 40.04 -3.67 -27.16
C LEU A 55 39.34 -2.54 -26.41
N THR A 56 39.94 -1.34 -26.32
CA THR A 56 39.30 -0.20 -25.62
C THR A 56 38.05 0.27 -26.35
N ARG A 57 38.04 0.29 -27.69
CA ARG A 57 36.84 0.62 -28.48
C ARG A 57 35.73 -0.41 -28.30
N GLU A 58 36.07 -1.70 -28.21
CA GLU A 58 35.10 -2.76 -27.95
C GLU A 58 34.47 -2.64 -26.55
N ASP A 59 35.29 -2.40 -25.52
CA ASP A 59 34.81 -2.17 -24.15
C ASP A 59 33.94 -0.91 -24.05
N GLU A 60 34.35 0.19 -24.70
CA GLU A 60 33.56 1.43 -24.77
C GLU A 60 32.23 1.20 -25.50
N ALA A 61 32.23 0.47 -26.61
CA ALA A 61 31.02 0.14 -27.35
C ALA A 61 30.07 -0.76 -26.53
N GLN A 62 30.61 -1.74 -25.80
CA GLN A 62 29.84 -2.59 -24.89
C GLN A 62 29.25 -1.78 -23.73
N ALA A 63 30.03 -0.89 -23.11
CA ALA A 63 29.57 -0.02 -22.04
C ALA A 63 28.46 0.94 -22.51
N GLN A 64 28.61 1.52 -23.72
CA GLN A 64 27.59 2.37 -24.33
C GLN A 64 26.31 1.58 -24.64
N ALA A 65 26.42 0.37 -25.19
CA ALA A 65 25.27 -0.49 -25.47
C ALA A 65 24.54 -0.90 -24.18
N ALA A 66 25.28 -1.21 -23.12
CA ALA A 66 24.72 -1.53 -21.81
C ALA A 66 24.01 -0.32 -21.19
N LEU A 67 24.60 0.88 -21.26
CA LEU A 67 24.00 2.13 -20.80
C LEU A 67 22.72 2.46 -21.59
N GLN A 68 22.76 2.33 -22.92
CA GLN A 68 21.61 2.60 -23.78
C GLN A 68 20.48 1.60 -23.50
N LYS A 69 20.80 0.32 -23.30
CA LYS A 69 19.83 -0.70 -22.89
C LYS A 69 19.23 -0.38 -21.51
N ALA A 70 20.05 -0.06 -20.52
CA ALA A 70 19.57 0.29 -19.18
C ALA A 70 18.69 1.55 -19.21
N ARG A 71 19.07 2.56 -20.01
CA ARG A 71 18.31 3.79 -20.19
C ARG A 71 16.96 3.52 -20.85
N THR A 72 16.93 2.76 -21.93
CA THR A 72 15.68 2.41 -22.64
C THR A 72 14.76 1.55 -21.78
N THR A 73 15.29 0.58 -21.04
CA THR A 73 14.51 -0.17 -20.04
C THR A 73 13.92 0.75 -18.99
N TYR A 74 14.74 1.61 -18.38
CA TYR A 74 14.28 2.57 -17.36
C TYR A 74 13.22 3.54 -17.89
N GLU A 75 13.41 4.09 -19.09
CA GLU A 75 12.45 4.98 -19.74
C GLU A 75 11.12 4.25 -19.99
N THR A 76 11.17 3.01 -20.49
CA THR A 76 9.96 2.20 -20.75
C THR A 76 9.22 1.85 -19.45
N GLU A 77 9.94 1.42 -18.41
CA GLU A 77 9.35 1.08 -17.11
C GLU A 77 8.76 2.33 -16.44
N THR A 78 9.45 3.47 -16.52
CA THR A 78 8.97 4.74 -15.97
C THR A 78 7.73 5.23 -16.71
N GLU A 79 7.71 5.14 -18.04
CA GLU A 79 6.56 5.53 -18.85
C GLU A 79 5.36 4.61 -18.60
N ALA A 80 5.58 3.29 -18.48
CA ALA A 80 4.54 2.34 -18.12
C ALA A 80 3.96 2.61 -16.73
N ALA A 81 4.81 2.84 -15.73
CA ALA A 81 4.39 3.15 -14.36
C ALA A 81 3.62 4.48 -14.28
N ARG A 82 4.03 5.50 -15.05
CA ARG A 82 3.30 6.77 -15.16
C ARG A 82 1.94 6.58 -15.81
N ALA A 83 1.87 5.84 -16.92
CA ALA A 83 0.61 5.58 -17.61
C ALA A 83 -0.35 4.71 -16.79
N GLU A 84 0.16 3.85 -15.89
CA GLU A 84 -0.65 3.14 -14.92
C GLU A 84 -1.18 4.08 -13.83
N PHE A 85 -0.30 4.87 -13.22
CA PHE A 85 -0.68 5.86 -12.22
C PHE A 85 -1.73 6.86 -12.74
N ASP A 86 -1.53 7.41 -13.95
CA ASP A 86 -2.46 8.37 -14.55
C ASP A 86 -3.84 7.74 -14.79
N ARG A 87 -3.89 6.46 -15.21
CA ARG A 87 -5.15 5.73 -15.38
C ARG A 87 -5.87 5.51 -14.06
N GLU A 88 -5.15 5.08 -13.03
CA GLU A 88 -5.71 4.89 -11.69
C GLU A 88 -6.24 6.21 -11.11
N GLU A 89 -5.50 7.30 -11.29
CA GLU A 89 -5.90 8.62 -10.80
C GLU A 89 -7.12 9.16 -11.56
N ASP A 90 -7.18 8.98 -12.89
CA ASP A 90 -8.36 9.33 -13.69
C ASP A 90 -9.59 8.51 -13.30
N GLU A 91 -9.43 7.23 -12.98
CA GLU A 91 -10.52 6.39 -12.46
C GLU A 91 -10.99 6.84 -11.08
N ARG A 92 -10.04 7.15 -10.19
CA ARG A 92 -10.33 7.66 -8.85
C ARG A 92 -11.08 8.98 -8.89
N LEU A 93 -10.63 9.93 -9.71
CA LEU A 93 -11.27 11.23 -9.88
C LEU A 93 -12.67 11.10 -10.48
N ARG A 94 -12.85 10.25 -11.50
CA ARG A 94 -14.17 9.95 -12.07
C ARG A 94 -15.13 9.37 -11.03
N SER A 95 -14.66 8.41 -10.23
CA SER A 95 -15.45 7.81 -9.15
C SER A 95 -15.89 8.84 -8.11
N LEU A 96 -14.97 9.74 -7.71
CA LEU A 96 -15.30 10.83 -6.78
C LEU A 96 -16.33 11.81 -7.35
N HIS A 97 -16.19 12.21 -8.62
CA HIS A 97 -17.18 13.09 -9.27
C HIS A 97 -18.56 12.41 -9.34
N GLN A 98 -18.62 11.14 -9.74
CA GLN A 98 -19.88 10.40 -9.78
C GLN A 98 -20.55 10.32 -8.38
N LEU A 99 -19.75 10.12 -7.32
CA LEU A 99 -20.25 10.13 -5.95
C LEU A 99 -20.77 11.51 -5.52
N GLN A 100 -20.07 12.59 -5.89
CA GLN A 100 -20.50 13.98 -5.65
C GLN A 100 -21.77 14.34 -6.43
N ASP A 101 -21.96 13.78 -7.62
CA ASP A 101 -23.15 13.97 -8.45
C ASP A 101 -24.33 13.11 -7.98
N GLY A 102 -24.11 12.21 -7.01
CA GLY A 102 -25.16 11.36 -6.45
C GLY A 102 -25.50 10.14 -7.31
N ASP A 103 -24.52 9.61 -8.06
CA ASP A 103 -24.67 8.33 -8.76
C ASP A 103 -24.97 7.22 -7.74
N THR A 104 -26.19 6.70 -7.77
CA THR A 104 -26.68 5.71 -6.80
C THR A 104 -25.90 4.39 -6.85
N GLY A 105 -25.28 4.07 -8.00
CA GLY A 105 -24.42 2.89 -8.15
C GLY A 105 -23.12 3.07 -7.38
N ARG A 106 -22.44 4.20 -7.56
CA ARG A 106 -21.23 4.55 -6.80
C ARG A 106 -21.52 4.69 -5.31
N MET A 107 -22.65 5.29 -4.94
CA MET A 107 -23.08 5.38 -3.54
C MET A 107 -23.27 3.99 -2.91
N ARG A 108 -23.83 3.03 -3.67
CA ARG A 108 -23.96 1.64 -3.22
C ARG A 108 -22.60 1.02 -2.96
N GLU A 109 -21.67 1.11 -3.92
CA GLU A 109 -20.30 0.61 -3.77
C GLU A 109 -19.57 1.24 -2.55
N ALA A 110 -19.74 2.54 -2.33
CA ALA A 110 -19.17 3.23 -1.17
C ALA A 110 -19.74 2.70 0.16
N LEU A 111 -21.05 2.44 0.24
CA LEU A 111 -21.66 1.84 1.43
C LEU A 111 -21.28 0.36 1.61
N GLU A 112 -21.12 -0.42 0.53
CA GLU A 112 -20.65 -1.82 0.62
C GLU A 112 -19.25 -1.88 1.26
N ALA A 113 -18.40 -0.91 0.96
CA ALA A 113 -17.07 -0.79 1.55
C ALA A 113 -17.10 -0.26 2.99
N ALA A 114 -17.98 0.69 3.31
CA ALA A 114 -17.97 1.42 4.58
C ALA A 114 -18.78 0.77 5.72
N LEU A 115 -19.90 0.12 5.41
CA LEU A 115 -20.83 -0.40 6.43
C LEU A 115 -20.42 -1.71 7.13
N PRO A 116 -19.47 -2.52 6.63
CA PRO A 116 -18.85 -3.61 7.40
C PRO A 116 -17.99 -3.08 8.56
N LEU A 117 -18.64 -2.49 9.55
CA LEU A 117 -17.98 -1.90 10.72
C LEU A 117 -17.29 -2.97 11.56
N ASP A 118 -16.08 -2.68 12.01
CA ASP A 118 -15.36 -3.52 12.97
C ASP A 118 -15.98 -3.36 14.36
N LEU A 119 -16.90 -4.26 14.69
CA LEU A 119 -17.67 -4.26 15.93
C LEU A 119 -17.37 -5.52 16.74
N SER A 120 -17.29 -5.37 18.06
CA SER A 120 -17.11 -6.50 18.98
C SER A 120 -18.34 -7.41 19.10
N VAL A 121 -19.45 -7.07 18.43
CA VAL A 121 -20.69 -7.82 18.42
C VAL A 121 -21.10 -8.16 16.98
N PRO A 122 -21.58 -9.38 16.72
CA PRO A 122 -22.07 -9.73 15.40
C PRO A 122 -23.34 -8.92 15.11
N CYS A 123 -23.36 -8.25 13.97
CA CYS A 123 -24.55 -7.59 13.46
C CYS A 123 -24.60 -7.71 11.94
N GLN A 124 -25.81 -7.73 11.40
CA GLN A 124 -26.03 -7.78 9.96
C GLN A 124 -26.76 -6.51 9.55
N VAL A 125 -26.09 -5.71 8.72
CA VAL A 125 -26.67 -4.52 8.12
C VAL A 125 -27.06 -4.80 6.67
N ARG A 126 -28.23 -4.32 6.28
CA ARG A 126 -28.72 -4.25 4.91
C ARG A 126 -29.00 -2.80 4.60
N PHE A 127 -28.87 -2.42 3.34
CA PHE A 127 -29.14 -1.04 2.95
C PHE A 127 -29.72 -0.98 1.55
N ASP A 128 -30.38 0.13 1.27
CA ASP A 128 -30.90 0.44 -0.05
C ASP A 128 -30.70 1.92 -0.38
N VAL A 129 -30.24 2.16 -1.60
CA VAL A 129 -29.97 3.49 -2.15
C VAL A 129 -30.95 3.71 -3.30
N GLN A 130 -32.15 4.19 -2.95
CA GLN A 130 -33.17 4.51 -3.96
C GLN A 130 -32.97 5.92 -4.53
N TYR A 131 -32.51 6.85 -3.69
CA TYR A 131 -32.32 8.25 -4.04
C TYR A 131 -30.99 8.75 -3.48
N ALA A 132 -30.38 9.71 -4.18
CA ALA A 132 -29.10 10.28 -3.75
C ALA A 132 -29.16 10.99 -2.38
N HIS A 133 -30.32 11.59 -2.05
CA HIS A 133 -30.50 12.38 -0.83
C HIS A 133 -30.99 11.56 0.37
N THR A 134 -31.50 10.35 0.15
CA THR A 134 -32.09 9.52 1.21
C THR A 134 -31.78 8.06 0.99
N ILE A 135 -31.20 7.43 2.01
CA ILE A 135 -30.94 5.99 2.02
C ILE A 135 -31.70 5.30 3.14
N SER A 136 -31.95 4.01 2.97
CA SER A 136 -32.51 3.17 4.03
C SER A 136 -31.47 2.20 4.55
N LEU A 137 -31.35 2.09 5.87
CA LEU A 137 -30.52 1.11 6.56
C LEU A 137 -31.41 0.20 7.42
N GLU A 138 -31.17 -1.10 7.35
CA GLU A 138 -31.77 -2.07 8.24
C GLU A 138 -30.70 -2.85 8.99
N LEU A 139 -30.84 -2.95 10.31
CA LEU A 139 -29.91 -3.69 11.15
C LEU A 139 -30.65 -4.80 11.90
N ASP A 140 -30.12 -6.01 11.84
CA ASP A 140 -30.47 -7.06 12.80
C ASP A 140 -29.62 -6.85 14.05
N VAL A 141 -30.27 -6.43 15.14
CA VAL A 141 -29.58 -6.12 16.39
C VAL A 141 -29.06 -7.39 17.05
N PRO A 142 -27.93 -7.34 17.77
CA PRO A 142 -27.44 -8.47 18.53
C PRO A 142 -28.43 -8.90 19.61
N GLU A 143 -28.32 -10.16 20.03
CA GLU A 143 -29.09 -10.68 21.15
C GLU A 143 -28.71 -9.97 22.47
N PRO A 144 -29.62 -9.83 23.45
CA PRO A 144 -29.31 -9.24 24.75
C PRO A 144 -28.15 -9.94 25.50
N SER A 145 -27.92 -11.22 25.21
CA SER A 145 -26.79 -12.00 25.74
C SER A 145 -25.41 -11.50 25.29
N ALA A 146 -25.35 -10.61 24.30
CA ALA A 146 -24.12 -9.92 23.91
C ALA A 146 -23.60 -8.95 25.00
N ILE A 147 -24.44 -8.54 25.96
CA ILE A 147 -24.04 -7.70 27.08
C ILE A 147 -23.42 -8.58 28.18
N PRO A 148 -22.16 -8.33 28.60
CA PRO A 148 -21.54 -9.08 29.68
C PRO A 148 -22.32 -8.94 30.98
N THR A 149 -22.59 -10.05 31.67
CA THR A 149 -23.41 -10.07 32.91
C THR A 149 -22.66 -9.58 34.13
N THR A 150 -21.34 -9.72 34.15
CA THR A 150 -20.49 -9.34 35.28
C THR A 150 -19.79 -7.99 35.06
N GLU A 151 -19.49 -7.31 36.17
CA GLU A 151 -18.56 -6.19 36.20
C GLU A 151 -17.34 -6.53 37.06
N ALA A 152 -16.16 -6.16 36.57
CA ALA A 152 -14.91 -6.29 37.31
C ALA A 152 -14.63 -4.99 38.07
N LYS A 153 -14.25 -5.10 39.35
CA LYS A 153 -13.81 -3.97 40.16
C LYS A 153 -12.42 -4.26 40.73
N LEU A 154 -11.49 -3.33 40.52
CA LEU A 154 -10.17 -3.38 41.14
C LEU A 154 -10.27 -2.85 42.56
N LEU A 155 -9.90 -3.68 43.54
CA LEU A 155 -9.85 -3.29 44.95
C LEU A 155 -8.56 -2.52 45.24
N SER A 156 -8.55 -1.73 46.32
CA SER A 156 -7.35 -1.04 46.81
C SER A 156 -6.19 -1.98 47.13
N SER A 157 -6.47 -3.26 47.38
CA SER A 157 -5.47 -4.32 47.58
C SER A 157 -4.82 -4.82 46.29
N GLY A 158 -5.24 -4.32 45.11
CA GLY A 158 -4.80 -4.81 43.80
C GLY A 158 -5.52 -6.08 43.32
N LYS A 159 -6.42 -6.66 44.13
CA LYS A 159 -7.23 -7.83 43.73
C LYS A 159 -8.42 -7.40 42.88
N VAL A 160 -8.71 -8.13 41.80
CA VAL A 160 -9.92 -7.97 41.00
C VAL A 160 -11.06 -8.79 41.62
N THR A 161 -12.22 -8.18 41.79
CA THR A 161 -13.46 -8.87 42.18
C THR A 161 -14.50 -8.74 41.07
N TYR A 162 -15.33 -9.77 40.91
CA TYR A 162 -16.41 -9.80 39.92
C TYR A 162 -17.75 -9.75 40.64
N LYS A 163 -18.66 -8.93 40.12
CA LYS A 163 -20.02 -8.80 40.64
C LYS A 163 -21.02 -8.92 39.50
N GLU A 164 -22.11 -9.64 39.73
CA GLU A 164 -23.23 -9.67 38.78
C GLU A 164 -23.91 -8.30 38.70
N LYS A 165 -24.20 -7.87 37.47
CA LYS A 165 -25.01 -6.68 37.20
C LYS A 165 -26.48 -7.00 37.50
N SER A 166 -27.25 -5.98 37.87
CA SER A 166 -28.70 -6.14 37.96
C SER A 166 -29.33 -6.24 36.57
N GLU A 167 -30.45 -6.96 36.47
CA GLU A 167 -31.25 -7.09 35.24
C GLU A 167 -31.57 -5.73 34.60
N LYS A 168 -31.98 -4.75 35.42
CA LYS A 168 -32.24 -3.39 34.96
C LYS A 168 -31.02 -2.77 34.27
N ARG A 169 -29.81 -2.97 34.81
CA ARG A 169 -28.59 -2.43 34.22
C ARG A 169 -28.23 -3.12 32.91
N LEU A 170 -28.46 -4.42 32.80
CA LEU A 170 -28.28 -5.16 31.54
C LEU A 170 -29.19 -4.62 30.44
N ARG A 171 -30.48 -4.44 30.76
CA ARG A 171 -31.46 -3.86 29.84
C ARG A 171 -31.10 -2.44 29.41
N GLU A 172 -30.66 -1.59 30.33
CA GLU A 172 -30.18 -0.23 30.01
C GLU A 172 -28.93 -0.24 29.11
N GLN A 173 -27.98 -1.14 29.35
CA GLN A 173 -26.80 -1.29 28.50
C GLN A 173 -27.18 -1.80 27.10
N TYR A 174 -28.14 -2.72 27.02
CA TYR A 174 -28.65 -3.22 25.75
C TYR A 174 -29.35 -2.13 24.93
N LEU A 175 -30.21 -1.31 25.55
CA LEU A 175 -30.83 -0.16 24.89
C LEU A 175 -29.78 0.82 24.34
N ARG A 176 -28.74 1.12 25.13
CA ARG A 176 -27.63 1.98 24.70
C ARG A 176 -26.85 1.37 23.54
N LEU A 177 -26.64 0.05 23.55
CA LEU A 177 -26.00 -0.65 22.43
C LEU A 177 -26.81 -0.49 21.16
N VAL A 178 -28.13 -0.75 21.19
CA VAL A 178 -29.00 -0.64 20.01
C VAL A 178 -29.02 0.81 19.48
N ALA A 179 -29.19 1.80 20.35
CA ALA A 179 -29.16 3.20 19.96
C ALA A 179 -27.77 3.62 19.40
N GLY A 180 -26.70 3.13 20.02
CA GLY A 180 -25.32 3.36 19.57
C GLY A 180 -25.05 2.78 18.20
N LEU A 181 -25.51 1.56 17.93
CA LEU A 181 -25.41 0.94 16.61
C LEU A 181 -26.18 1.76 15.57
N ALA A 182 -27.39 2.23 15.90
CA ALA A 182 -28.20 3.03 14.97
C ALA A 182 -27.50 4.34 14.59
N ILE A 183 -27.06 5.12 15.59
CA ILE A 183 -26.35 6.38 15.35
C ILE A 183 -25.03 6.15 14.62
N ARG A 184 -24.28 5.10 14.99
CA ARG A 184 -23.00 4.79 14.35
C ARG A 184 -23.15 4.47 12.87
N HIS A 185 -24.08 3.59 12.50
CA HIS A 185 -24.28 3.21 11.10
C HIS A 185 -24.84 4.36 10.27
N ALA A 186 -25.79 5.14 10.83
CA ALA A 186 -26.31 6.33 10.15
C ALA A 186 -25.20 7.37 9.92
N SER A 187 -24.36 7.61 10.93
CA SER A 187 -23.19 8.50 10.82
C SER A 187 -22.20 8.02 9.76
N GLU A 188 -21.91 6.72 9.73
CA GLU A 188 -20.97 6.15 8.76
C GLU A 188 -21.50 6.34 7.33
N ALA A 189 -22.78 6.10 7.11
CA ALA A 189 -23.39 6.31 5.80
C ALA A 189 -23.36 7.79 5.38
N LEU A 190 -23.74 8.71 6.26
CA LEU A 190 -23.70 10.15 5.99
C LEU A 190 -22.29 10.68 5.74
N LEU A 191 -21.28 10.12 6.41
CA LEU A 191 -19.88 10.51 6.22
C LEU A 191 -19.33 10.09 4.84
N ASN A 192 -19.75 8.92 4.36
CA ASN A 192 -19.25 8.35 3.12
C ASN A 192 -20.07 8.77 1.88
N LEU A 193 -21.22 9.42 2.06
CA LEU A 193 -22.13 9.81 0.99
C LEU A 193 -22.37 11.34 0.97
N PRO A 194 -21.65 12.11 0.12
CA PRO A 194 -21.68 13.57 0.15
C PRO A 194 -23.04 14.18 -0.24
N THR A 195 -23.86 13.47 -1.00
CA THR A 195 -25.19 13.90 -1.43
C THR A 195 -26.30 13.47 -0.49
N CYS A 196 -26.04 12.51 0.40
CA CYS A 196 -27.04 12.00 1.32
C CYS A 196 -27.31 13.02 2.42
N GLN A 197 -28.59 13.34 2.64
CA GLN A 197 -29.04 14.28 3.65
C GLN A 197 -29.77 13.59 4.79
N VAL A 198 -30.38 12.44 4.54
CA VAL A 198 -31.20 11.70 5.50
C VAL A 198 -30.93 10.21 5.41
N VAL A 199 -30.79 9.56 6.55
CA VAL A 199 -30.73 8.10 6.69
C VAL A 199 -31.95 7.60 7.45
N GLU A 200 -32.75 6.77 6.80
CA GLU A 200 -33.87 6.05 7.41
C GLU A 200 -33.37 4.73 7.98
N PHE A 201 -33.21 4.65 9.29
CA PHE A 201 -32.67 3.50 10.01
C PHE A 201 -33.78 2.69 10.68
N ARG A 202 -33.76 1.37 10.46
CA ARG A 202 -34.68 0.42 11.10
C ARG A 202 -33.90 -0.72 11.75
N ALA A 203 -34.10 -0.90 13.05
CA ALA A 203 -33.49 -2.00 13.80
C ALA A 203 -34.51 -3.10 14.06
N PHE A 204 -34.09 -4.35 13.91
CA PHE A 204 -34.94 -5.52 14.04
C PHE A 204 -34.32 -6.56 14.97
N ARG A 205 -35.17 -7.20 15.77
CA ARG A 205 -34.81 -8.35 16.60
C ARG A 205 -35.56 -9.57 16.09
N THR A 206 -34.86 -10.70 16.02
CA THR A 206 -35.47 -11.98 15.69
C THR A 206 -35.72 -12.75 16.98
N ALA A 207 -36.97 -13.13 17.23
CA ALA A 207 -37.32 -13.92 18.41
C ALA A 207 -38.29 -15.04 18.02
N LEU A 208 -38.30 -16.14 18.78
CA LEU A 208 -39.25 -17.22 18.59
C LEU A 208 -40.67 -16.70 18.83
N ASP A 209 -41.53 -16.83 17.82
CA ASP A 209 -42.96 -16.58 17.98
C ASP A 209 -43.64 -17.89 18.45
N PRO A 210 -44.14 -17.96 19.70
CA PRO A 210 -44.72 -19.18 20.24
C PRO A 210 -46.04 -19.57 19.55
N SER A 211 -46.71 -18.63 18.86
CA SER A 211 -47.98 -18.92 18.17
C SER A 211 -47.80 -19.75 16.91
N ILE A 212 -46.65 -19.61 16.23
CA ILE A 212 -46.32 -20.32 14.99
C ILE A 212 -45.07 -21.21 15.11
N GLY A 213 -44.39 -21.18 16.27
CA GLY A 213 -43.19 -21.96 16.56
C GLY A 213 -41.99 -21.61 15.67
N ARG A 214 -41.96 -20.41 15.07
CA ARG A 214 -40.92 -19.97 14.14
C ARG A 214 -40.28 -18.65 14.57
N PRO A 215 -38.98 -18.44 14.31
CA PRO A 215 -38.36 -17.13 14.49
C PRO A 215 -39.07 -16.09 13.63
N THR A 216 -39.46 -14.98 14.26
CA THR A 216 -40.11 -13.86 13.60
C THR A 216 -39.26 -12.62 13.81
N ARG A 217 -38.89 -11.97 12.70
CA ARG A 217 -38.17 -10.70 12.69
C ARG A 217 -39.15 -9.58 13.00
N ARG A 218 -38.93 -8.84 14.09
CA ARG A 218 -39.79 -7.73 14.52
C ARG A 218 -38.97 -6.46 14.68
N MET A 219 -39.51 -5.35 14.20
CA MET A 219 -38.87 -4.04 14.32
C MET A 219 -38.91 -3.58 15.78
N VAL A 220 -37.82 -3.01 16.28
CA VAL A 220 -37.68 -2.54 17.67
C VAL A 220 -37.32 -1.05 17.75
N LEU A 221 -36.74 -0.50 16.68
CA LEU A 221 -36.39 0.90 16.56
C LEU A 221 -36.59 1.36 15.11
N GLU A 222 -37.17 2.53 14.95
CA GLU A 222 -37.15 3.30 13.71
C GLU A 222 -36.59 4.68 14.02
N LEU A 223 -35.74 5.20 13.15
CA LEU A 223 -35.00 6.43 13.36
C LEU A 223 -34.71 7.08 12.01
N SER A 224 -35.03 8.36 11.85
CA SER A 224 -34.64 9.18 10.70
C SER A 224 -33.55 10.17 11.15
N VAL A 225 -32.34 10.01 10.61
CA VAL A 225 -31.16 10.82 10.97
C VAL A 225 -30.83 11.77 9.84
N ASP A 226 -30.93 13.07 10.07
CA ASP A 226 -30.54 14.10 9.11
C ASP A 226 -29.12 14.63 9.37
N TYR A 227 -28.40 14.93 8.29
CA TYR A 227 -27.05 15.46 8.34
C TYR A 227 -26.93 16.79 9.11
N PRO A 228 -27.79 17.80 8.90
CA PRO A 228 -27.68 19.08 9.62
C PRO A 228 -27.77 18.95 11.14
N THR A 229 -28.57 18.02 11.65
CA THR A 229 -28.69 17.75 13.09
C THR A 229 -27.52 16.95 13.62
N LEU A 230 -27.03 15.94 12.87
CA LEU A 230 -25.93 15.08 13.31
C LEU A 230 -24.55 15.76 13.23
N ALA A 231 -24.26 16.49 12.15
CA ALA A 231 -22.95 17.08 11.86
C ALA A 231 -22.34 17.94 13.00
N PRO A 232 -23.10 18.78 13.75
CA PRO A 232 -22.54 19.57 14.84
C PRO A 232 -22.29 18.77 16.14
N MET A 233 -22.70 17.50 16.22
CA MET A 233 -22.58 16.70 17.44
C MET A 233 -21.15 16.16 17.62
N THR A 234 -20.62 16.23 18.84
CA THR A 234 -19.33 15.63 19.20
C THR A 234 -19.52 14.17 19.63
N MET A 235 -19.19 13.22 18.75
CA MET A 235 -19.44 11.78 18.96
C MET A 235 -18.84 11.19 20.25
N ASP A 236 -17.68 11.67 20.71
CA ASP A 236 -17.04 11.14 21.93
C ASP A 236 -17.82 11.48 23.22
N GLY A 237 -18.69 12.50 23.17
CA GLY A 237 -19.43 13.01 24.34
C GLY A 237 -20.90 12.63 24.37
N ILE A 238 -21.44 11.98 23.33
CA ILE A 238 -22.88 11.71 23.27
C ILE A 238 -23.28 10.45 24.05
N ASP A 239 -24.44 10.52 24.70
CA ASP A 239 -25.16 9.33 25.14
C ASP A 239 -26.09 8.91 23.99
N PRO A 240 -25.85 7.77 23.31
CA PRO A 240 -26.58 7.41 22.11
C PRO A 240 -28.09 7.31 22.31
N LEU A 241 -28.52 6.89 23.52
CA LEU A 241 -29.95 6.79 23.82
C LEU A 241 -30.57 8.18 24.01
N MET A 242 -29.86 9.12 24.64
CA MET A 242 -30.33 10.49 24.77
C MET A 242 -30.27 11.24 23.44
N THR A 243 -29.34 10.87 22.55
CA THR A 243 -29.20 11.47 21.22
C THR A 243 -30.43 11.25 20.34
N LEU A 244 -31.14 10.13 20.50
CA LEU A 244 -32.36 9.83 19.72
C LEU A 244 -33.40 10.95 19.79
N LYS A 245 -33.49 11.68 20.92
CA LYS A 245 -34.47 12.78 21.11
C LYS A 245 -34.30 13.95 20.12
N HIS A 246 -33.13 14.06 19.49
CA HIS A 246 -32.85 15.10 18.50
C HIS A 246 -33.36 14.73 17.10
N PHE A 247 -33.78 13.47 16.91
CA PHE A 247 -34.19 12.92 15.64
C PHE A 247 -35.64 12.42 15.70
N SER A 248 -36.27 12.29 14.52
CA SER A 248 -37.56 11.60 14.43
C SER A 248 -37.34 10.12 14.68
N HIS A 249 -37.94 9.56 15.72
CA HIS A 249 -37.72 8.17 16.11
C HIS A 249 -38.96 7.53 16.73
N ARG A 250 -39.03 6.21 16.63
CA ARG A 250 -39.97 5.36 17.37
C ARG A 250 -39.20 4.24 18.05
N ILE A 251 -39.36 4.16 19.36
CA ILE A 251 -38.81 3.09 20.18
C ILE A 251 -39.87 2.70 21.22
N ASN A 252 -40.04 1.40 21.47
CA ASN A 252 -40.96 0.91 22.50
C ASN A 252 -40.15 0.29 23.63
N VAL A 253 -40.19 0.93 24.79
CA VAL A 253 -39.45 0.51 25.98
C VAL A 253 -40.45 0.39 27.13
N ASP A 254 -40.46 -0.75 27.82
CA ASP A 254 -41.37 -0.96 28.94
C ASP A 254 -40.88 -0.27 30.24
N ARG A 255 -41.63 -0.45 31.33
CA ARG A 255 -41.30 0.12 32.65
C ARG A 255 -39.98 -0.38 33.22
N ASP A 256 -39.59 -1.59 32.84
CA ASP A 256 -38.37 -2.25 33.27
C ASP A 256 -37.17 -1.94 32.38
N ARG A 257 -37.38 -1.09 31.39
CA ARG A 257 -36.43 -0.71 30.34
C ARG A 257 -36.09 -1.83 29.38
N ASP A 258 -36.97 -2.81 29.23
CA ASP A 258 -36.82 -3.82 28.20
C ASP A 258 -37.25 -3.28 26.84
N LEU A 259 -36.51 -3.65 25.80
CA LEU A 259 -36.78 -3.24 24.43
C LEU A 259 -37.88 -4.13 23.86
N GLN A 260 -39.00 -3.52 23.52
CA GLN A 260 -40.17 -4.20 22.99
C GLN A 260 -40.30 -4.00 21.47
N PRO A 261 -40.91 -4.96 20.75
CA PRO A 261 -41.28 -4.75 19.36
C PRO A 261 -42.17 -3.52 19.19
N LEU A 262 -41.98 -2.80 18.08
CA LEU A 262 -42.91 -1.79 17.60
C LEU A 262 -44.17 -2.50 17.06
N GLY A 263 -45.33 -1.90 17.30
CA GLY A 263 -46.57 -2.35 16.67
C GLY A 263 -46.47 -2.20 15.15
N ALA A 264 -47.25 -3.00 14.40
CA ALA A 264 -47.36 -2.82 12.96
C ALA A 264 -47.76 -1.37 12.67
N SER A 265 -46.99 -0.69 11.81
CA SER A 265 -47.39 0.62 11.31
C SER A 265 -48.57 0.40 10.40
N ILE A 266 -49.75 0.80 10.85
CA ILE A 266 -50.92 0.93 9.99
C ILE A 266 -50.64 2.20 9.18
N HIS A 267 -50.03 2.03 8.02
CA HIS A 267 -50.03 3.05 6.97
C HIS A 267 -51.20 2.75 6.04
#